data_AF-A0A5J4VLG7-F1
#
_entry.id   AF-A0A5J4VLG7-F1
#
_cell.length_a   1.000
_cell.length_b   1.000
_cell.length_c   1.000
_cell.angle_alpha   90.00
_cell.angle_beta   90.00
_cell.angle_gamma   90.00
#
_symmetry.space_group_name_H-M   'P 1'
#
loop_
_entity.id
_entity.type
_entity.pdbx_description
1 polymer ?
#
loop_
_entity_poly.entity_id
_entity_poly.type
_entity_poly.pdbx_seq_one_letter_code
_entity_poly.pdbx_strand_id
1 'polypeptide(L)'
;MFDNDLISIKIKVGQDVNNTKESNRGSGKVDAEGGTGSELQSLAAEVLITSSSEHHEDAKQDLKVFFENTTNLSPIYSFMADHLRAIVEEEKLARLNYEKLLVMNEQNVLIFKNYAKLLIDVYQKEDICDLQLQRAVRFEEEQTSYNQLPNPIALKLIIVIIVSLTTEIAILIALIVVVVVFVYMHASVEKASTRFLTELKRHNYTTPTSYLELLNSYDQILKQMDEAITIRQQKLSNGLSTLERTNNEVKAMKTQLIAIQLLLEISQKDTIGIMAELTVQQKKVEVKVEVICVEEAIVTQYANGAEALSEDAQNNLNKEILKYNAAIKAVQSLDKIDISEDKSYFRSNELVMFVLASVCLLIGLQQIWEKAKKFMNVKFLGKFSDYDKDILDEKMKVKLRATYINQHKFQPEVAENVSKAAKSLYSYSHVVKEVEPKRAKVKESMEKLEMMQQALARKKFELHGVEDKKTQQVGLI
;
A
#
# COMPACT_ATOMS: atom_id res chain seq x y z
N MET A 1 30.52 -14.21 53.26
CA MET A 1 31.09 -13.32 54.29
C MET A 1 30.55 -11.94 53.98
N PHE A 2 29.31 -11.66 54.39
CA PHE A 2 28.94 -11.02 55.65
C PHE A 2 29.52 -9.59 55.77
N ASP A 3 28.60 -8.64 55.54
CA ASP A 3 28.29 -7.44 56.33
C ASP A 3 29.38 -6.41 56.67
N ASN A 4 29.15 -5.15 56.27
CA ASN A 4 28.61 -4.14 57.18
C ASN A 4 28.35 -2.78 56.49
N ASP A 5 27.06 -2.55 56.24
CA ASP A 5 26.27 -1.35 56.53
C ASP A 5 26.92 -0.05 57.07
N LEU A 6 26.34 1.05 56.55
CA LEU A 6 25.94 2.29 57.24
C LEU A 6 27.04 3.15 57.91
N ILE A 7 27.18 4.40 57.44
CA ILE A 7 26.81 5.62 58.20
C ILE A 7 26.76 6.84 57.25
N SER A 8 25.67 7.59 57.40
CA SER A 8 25.37 8.85 56.75
C SER A 8 26.30 9.98 57.18
N ILE A 9 26.67 10.89 56.27
CA ILE A 9 26.80 12.32 56.59
C ILE A 9 26.11 13.14 55.48
N LYS A 10 25.03 13.80 55.90
CA LYS A 10 24.24 14.79 55.16
C LYS A 10 24.68 16.16 55.68
N ILE A 11 25.41 16.96 54.90
CA ILE A 11 25.67 18.39 55.16
C ILE A 11 25.75 19.03 53.76
N LYS A 12 24.73 19.74 53.23
CA LYS A 12 24.11 21.01 53.66
C LYS A 12 25.13 22.16 53.74
N VAL A 13 25.53 22.71 52.59
CA VAL A 13 25.94 24.13 52.48
C VAL A 13 25.36 24.72 51.20
N GLY A 14 24.07 25.03 51.26
CA GLY A 14 23.53 26.21 50.62
C GLY A 14 23.11 27.14 51.74
N GLN A 15 24.00 28.05 52.12
CA GLN A 15 23.75 29.29 52.87
C GLN A 15 25.12 29.88 53.23
N ASP A 16 25.34 31.12 52.77
CA ASP A 16 26.35 32.09 53.21
C ASP A 16 27.23 32.64 52.08
N VAL A 17 26.63 33.39 51.14
CA VAL A 17 27.18 34.70 50.72
C VAL A 17 26.00 35.57 50.30
N ASN A 18 25.31 36.12 51.30
CA ASN A 18 24.42 37.27 51.13
C ASN A 18 24.92 38.34 52.11
N ASN A 19 25.92 39.13 51.71
CA ASN A 19 26.19 40.46 52.25
C ASN A 19 27.45 41.07 51.60
N THR A 20 27.28 41.84 50.52
CA THR A 20 27.92 43.16 50.48
C THR A 20 27.05 44.12 49.67
N LYS A 21 26.80 45.27 50.29
CA LYS A 21 25.80 46.28 49.94
C LYS A 21 26.09 47.01 48.62
N GLU A 22 24.98 47.30 47.95
CA GLU A 22 24.64 48.48 47.16
C GLU A 22 25.64 49.64 47.10
N SER A 23 25.94 50.09 45.86
CA SER A 23 25.61 51.45 45.38
C SER A 23 26.30 51.70 44.03
N ASN A 24 25.56 51.77 42.92
CA ASN A 24 25.04 53.04 42.40
C ASN A 24 24.28 52.85 41.06
N ARG A 25 23.33 53.75 40.83
CA ARG A 25 22.28 53.78 39.81
C ARG A 25 22.74 53.94 38.37
N GLY A 26 21.97 53.36 37.45
CA GLY A 26 21.94 53.70 36.02
C GLY A 26 20.77 53.04 35.29
N SER A 27 19.62 53.71 35.30
CA SER A 27 18.32 53.32 34.71
C SER A 27 18.37 52.96 33.22
N GLY A 28 17.72 51.86 32.84
CA GLY A 28 17.37 51.53 31.45
C GLY A 28 16.35 50.37 31.40
N LYS A 29 15.13 50.69 30.98
CA LYS A 29 13.90 49.88 30.98
C LYS A 29 14.01 48.53 30.25
N VAL A 30 13.29 47.57 30.83
CA VAL A 30 12.98 46.21 30.37
C VAL A 30 12.21 46.22 29.05
N ASP A 31 12.68 45.41 28.09
CA ASP A 31 11.82 44.56 27.26
C ASP A 31 12.34 43.13 27.44
N ALA A 32 11.55 42.33 28.14
CA ALA A 32 11.77 40.91 28.36
C ALA A 32 11.00 40.14 27.30
N GLU A 33 11.71 39.36 26.47
CA GLU A 33 11.23 38.08 25.94
C GLU A 33 12.38 37.38 25.19
N GLY A 34 12.89 36.29 25.77
CA GLY A 34 13.84 35.36 25.14
C GLY A 34 15.32 35.50 25.56
N GLY A 35 15.73 34.95 26.71
CA GLY A 35 17.16 34.97 27.10
C GLY A 35 17.59 34.11 28.28
N THR A 36 16.69 33.70 29.16
CA THR A 36 17.07 33.05 30.43
C THR A 36 17.69 31.65 30.29
N GLY A 37 17.46 30.94 29.18
CA GLY A 37 18.07 29.64 28.91
C GLY A 37 19.56 29.70 28.56
N SER A 38 20.00 30.77 27.89
CA SER A 38 21.40 30.93 27.45
C SER A 38 22.32 31.37 28.59
N GLU A 39 21.83 32.25 29.47
CA GLU A 39 22.61 32.77 30.60
C GLU A 39 22.84 31.72 31.70
N LEU A 40 21.84 30.86 31.95
CA LEU A 40 22.01 29.73 32.88
C LEU A 40 22.98 28.69 32.34
N GLN A 41 22.99 28.46 31.02
CA GLN A 41 23.98 27.59 30.37
C GLN A 41 25.39 28.18 30.41
N SER A 42 25.55 29.50 30.25
CA SER A 42 26.86 30.14 30.34
C SER A 42 27.42 30.15 31.77
N LEU A 43 26.57 30.42 32.78
CA LEU A 43 27.00 30.40 34.18
C LEU A 43 27.37 28.98 34.66
N ALA A 44 26.57 27.97 34.25
CA ALA A 44 26.87 26.57 34.54
C ALA A 44 28.17 26.10 33.85
N ALA A 45 28.43 26.57 32.63
CA ALA A 45 29.67 26.28 31.93
C ALA A 45 30.89 26.93 32.60
N GLU A 46 30.76 28.17 33.10
CA GLU A 46 31.85 28.87 33.79
C GLU A 46 32.23 28.18 35.10
N VAL A 47 31.24 27.76 35.90
CA VAL A 47 31.46 26.97 37.13
C VAL A 47 32.13 25.61 36.84
N LEU A 48 31.75 24.97 35.73
CA LEU A 48 32.37 23.71 35.33
C LEU A 48 33.81 23.91 34.84
N ILE A 49 34.13 25.03 34.19
CA ILE A 49 35.50 25.36 33.76
C ILE A 49 36.40 25.57 34.98
N THR A 50 35.95 26.34 35.98
CA THR A 50 36.74 26.58 37.19
C THR A 50 36.98 25.29 37.96
N SER A 51 35.93 24.48 38.19
CA SER A 51 36.06 23.17 38.84
C SER A 51 36.99 22.23 38.08
N SER A 52 36.93 22.20 36.74
CA SER A 52 37.84 21.34 35.95
C SER A 52 39.31 21.75 36.07
N SER A 53 39.57 23.06 36.15
CA SER A 53 40.93 23.59 36.31
C SER A 53 41.48 23.34 37.70
N GLU A 54 40.64 23.39 38.74
CA GLU A 54 41.02 23.10 40.12
C GLU A 54 41.44 21.62 40.26
N HIS A 55 40.60 20.69 39.81
CA HIS A 55 40.91 19.25 39.82
C HIS A 55 42.19 18.91 39.02
N HIS A 56 42.47 19.64 37.94
CA HIS A 56 43.70 19.47 37.17
C HIS A 56 44.95 19.90 37.95
N GLU A 57 44.92 21.07 38.60
CA GLU A 57 46.05 21.57 39.39
C GLU A 57 46.27 20.75 40.66
N ASP A 58 45.20 20.25 41.29
CA ASP A 58 45.29 19.36 42.44
C ASP A 58 45.97 18.03 42.06
N ALA A 59 45.55 17.40 40.95
CA ALA A 59 46.19 16.19 40.44
C ALA A 59 47.68 16.41 40.12
N LYS A 60 48.04 17.59 39.57
CA LYS A 60 49.43 17.94 39.27
C LYS A 60 50.26 18.13 40.53
N GLN A 61 49.68 18.77 41.54
CA GLN A 61 50.34 18.98 42.82
C GLN A 61 50.55 17.66 43.57
N ASP A 62 49.57 16.75 43.55
CA ASP A 62 49.71 15.41 44.13
C ASP A 62 50.74 14.56 43.38
N LEU A 63 50.79 14.66 42.06
CA LEU A 63 51.78 13.98 41.24
C LEU A 63 53.19 14.48 41.55
N LYS A 64 53.36 15.79 41.77
CA LYS A 64 54.63 16.37 42.22
C LYS A 64 55.03 15.85 43.60
N VAL A 65 54.11 15.85 44.58
CA VAL A 65 54.36 15.35 45.94
C VAL A 65 54.70 13.86 45.92
N PHE A 66 54.04 13.07 45.06
CA PHE A 66 54.35 11.66 44.84
C PHE A 66 55.78 11.46 44.33
N PHE A 67 56.21 12.23 43.32
CA PHE A 67 57.58 12.11 42.78
C PHE A 67 58.64 12.63 43.75
N GLU A 68 58.36 13.68 44.52
CA GLU A 68 59.25 14.13 45.60
C GLU A 68 59.41 13.05 46.68
N ASN A 69 58.33 12.34 47.04
CA ASN A 69 58.41 11.27 48.02
C ASN A 69 59.17 10.03 47.49
N THR A 70 59.05 9.70 46.21
CA THR A 70 59.75 8.55 45.58
C THR A 70 61.25 8.80 45.40
N THR A 71 61.67 10.07 45.32
CA THR A 71 63.09 10.46 45.19
C THR A 71 63.80 10.62 46.54
N ASN A 72 63.08 10.58 47.66
CA ASN A 72 63.66 10.61 49.00
C ASN A 72 64.34 9.29 49.39
N LEU A 73 65.39 9.34 50.22
CA LEU A 73 66.15 8.16 50.66
C LEU A 73 65.35 7.13 51.47
N SER A 74 64.14 7.46 51.94
CA SER A 74 63.23 6.56 52.67
C SER A 74 61.77 6.80 52.27
N PRO A 75 61.25 6.13 51.23
CA PRO A 75 59.89 6.35 50.75
C PRO A 75 58.83 5.78 51.70
N ILE A 76 57.79 6.56 51.99
CA ILE A 76 56.64 6.12 52.81
C ILE A 76 55.58 5.51 51.87
N TYR A 77 55.46 4.19 51.87
CA TYR A 77 54.57 3.46 50.95
C TYR A 77 53.07 3.67 51.18
N SER A 78 52.63 3.94 52.42
CA SER A 78 51.21 4.24 52.70
C SER A 78 50.77 5.56 52.07
N PHE A 79 51.63 6.59 52.21
CA PHE A 79 51.40 7.91 51.64
C PHE A 79 51.38 7.88 50.11
N MET A 80 52.22 7.04 49.49
CA MET A 80 52.20 6.83 48.04
C MET A 80 50.89 6.24 47.53
N ALA A 81 50.30 5.28 48.26
CA ALA A 81 49.04 4.66 47.85
C ALA A 81 47.85 5.63 47.92
N ASP A 82 47.83 6.52 48.92
CA ASP A 82 46.77 7.52 49.07
C ASP A 82 46.88 8.62 48.02
N HIS A 83 48.10 9.13 47.74
CA HIS A 83 48.30 10.09 46.65
C HIS A 83 48.02 9.48 45.27
N LEU A 84 48.40 8.22 45.02
CA LEU A 84 48.04 7.56 43.75
C LEU A 84 46.52 7.42 43.60
N ARG A 85 45.78 7.16 44.68
CA ARG A 85 44.31 7.12 44.63
C ARG A 85 43.73 8.50 44.37
N ALA A 86 44.22 9.53 45.06
CA ALA A 86 43.79 10.92 44.87
C ALA A 86 44.03 11.38 43.43
N ILE A 87 45.22 11.15 42.87
CA ILE A 87 45.55 11.49 41.47
C ILE A 87 44.56 10.85 40.50
N VAL A 88 44.28 9.55 40.66
CA VAL A 88 43.36 8.83 39.75
C VAL A 88 41.92 9.32 39.89
N GLU A 89 41.47 9.68 41.10
CA GLU A 89 40.11 10.20 41.31
C GLU A 89 39.95 11.63 40.76
N GLU A 90 40.88 12.54 41.08
CA GLU A 90 40.87 13.93 40.62
C GLU A 90 40.99 14.03 39.10
N GLU A 91 41.84 13.20 38.49
CA GLU A 91 42.00 13.12 37.03
C GLU A 91 40.72 12.65 36.33
N LYS A 92 40.05 11.64 36.90
CA LYS A 92 38.78 11.13 36.36
C LYS A 92 37.68 12.18 36.42
N LEU A 93 37.62 12.96 37.51
CA LEU A 93 36.65 14.05 37.67
C LEU A 93 36.92 15.19 36.68
N ALA A 94 38.19 15.61 36.54
CA ALA A 94 38.59 16.62 35.57
C ALA A 94 38.23 16.21 34.14
N ARG A 95 38.50 14.95 33.76
CA ARG A 95 38.15 14.42 32.43
C ARG A 95 36.64 14.43 32.19
N LEU A 96 35.85 13.94 33.15
CA LEU A 96 34.39 13.91 33.01
C LEU A 96 33.83 15.32 32.84
N ASN A 97 34.38 16.31 33.54
CA ASN A 97 33.96 17.69 33.44
C ASN A 97 34.34 18.29 32.08
N TYR A 98 35.55 18.04 31.56
CA TYR A 98 35.93 18.46 30.21
C TYR A 98 35.10 17.77 29.11
N GLU A 99 34.80 16.48 29.23
CA GLU A 99 33.93 15.78 28.28
C GLU A 99 32.50 16.36 28.28
N LYS A 100 31.95 16.71 29.45
CA LYS A 100 30.66 17.42 29.55
C LYS A 100 30.73 18.83 28.93
N LEU A 101 31.81 19.57 29.19
CA LEU A 101 32.03 20.91 28.63
C LEU A 101 32.13 20.89 27.10
N LEU A 102 32.74 19.86 26.52
CA LEU A 102 32.82 19.67 25.06
C LEU A 102 31.45 19.45 24.41
N VAL A 103 30.53 18.79 25.13
CA VAL A 103 29.15 18.56 24.66
C VAL A 103 28.29 19.82 24.83
N MET A 104 28.52 20.59 25.90
CA MET A 104 27.71 21.79 26.19
C MET A 104 28.14 23.01 25.35
N ASN A 105 29.42 23.15 25.03
CA ASN A 105 29.98 24.32 24.35
C ASN A 105 30.93 23.89 23.21
N GLU A 106 30.36 23.54 22.05
CA GLU A 106 31.12 23.00 20.92
C GLU A 106 32.12 23.99 20.28
N GLN A 107 32.03 25.29 20.60
CA GLN A 107 32.79 26.37 19.93
C GLN A 107 33.80 27.11 20.82
N ASN A 108 33.96 26.72 22.09
CA ASN A 108 34.88 27.44 22.98
C ASN A 108 36.30 26.88 22.90
N VAL A 109 37.17 27.60 22.19
CA VAL A 109 38.60 27.29 21.97
C VAL A 109 39.36 27.06 23.28
N LEU A 110 39.03 27.81 24.34
CA LEU A 110 39.76 27.72 25.61
C LEU A 110 39.57 26.35 26.28
N ILE A 111 38.40 25.73 26.09
CA ILE A 111 38.08 24.40 26.63
C ILE A 111 38.93 23.33 25.95
N PHE A 112 39.07 23.41 24.62
CA PHE A 112 39.92 22.50 23.85
C PHE A 112 41.40 22.62 24.25
N LYS A 113 41.91 23.84 24.46
CA LYS A 113 43.29 24.09 24.88
C LYS A 113 43.56 23.58 26.31
N ASN A 114 42.64 23.82 27.25
CA ASN A 114 42.80 23.36 28.63
C ASN A 114 42.69 21.83 28.74
N TYR A 115 41.81 21.20 27.95
CA TYR A 115 41.72 19.74 27.89
C TYR A 115 42.96 19.10 27.25
N ALA A 116 43.50 19.70 26.18
CA ALA A 116 44.76 19.26 25.57
C ALA A 116 45.93 19.32 26.57
N LYS A 117 46.00 20.39 27.39
CA LYS A 117 47.01 20.54 28.44
C LYS A 117 46.92 19.43 29.50
N LEU A 118 45.70 19.06 29.93
CA LEU A 118 45.49 17.94 30.85
C LEU A 118 45.95 16.60 30.25
N LEU A 119 45.71 16.37 28.96
CA LEU A 119 46.11 15.14 28.26
C LEU A 119 47.64 15.01 28.09
N ILE A 120 48.36 16.12 27.92
CA ILE A 120 49.84 16.12 27.87
C ILE A 120 50.43 15.93 29.27
N ASP A 121 50.02 16.76 30.23
CA ASP A 121 50.68 16.88 31.54
C ASP A 121 50.58 15.59 32.37
N VAL A 122 49.53 14.77 32.17
CA VAL A 122 49.28 13.58 33.01
C VAL A 122 49.30 12.27 32.23
N TYR A 123 48.77 12.23 30.99
CA TYR A 123 48.59 10.97 30.25
C TYR A 123 49.65 10.66 29.18
N GLN A 124 50.50 11.63 28.80
CA GLN A 124 51.42 11.51 27.65
C GLN A 124 50.76 10.98 26.36
N LYS A 125 49.47 11.29 26.13
CA LYS A 125 48.74 10.85 24.93
C LYS A 125 48.83 11.92 23.85
N GLU A 126 49.94 11.92 23.13
CA GLU A 126 50.25 12.89 22.06
C GLU A 126 49.18 12.91 20.97
N ASP A 127 48.73 11.73 20.50
CA ASP A 127 47.75 11.61 19.40
C ASP A 127 46.40 12.30 19.68
N ILE A 128 45.87 12.16 20.90
CA ILE A 128 44.56 12.72 21.27
C ILE A 128 44.70 14.22 21.54
N CYS A 129 45.83 14.64 22.09
CA CYS A 129 46.14 16.05 22.28
C CYS A 129 46.22 16.79 20.93
N ASP A 130 46.95 16.24 19.97
CA ASP A 130 47.10 16.82 18.64
C ASP A 130 45.76 16.97 17.93
N LEU A 131 44.84 16.01 18.10
CA LEU A 131 43.49 16.10 17.56
C LEU A 131 42.68 17.26 18.17
N GLN A 132 42.78 17.48 19.48
CA GLN A 132 42.08 18.58 20.16
C GLN A 132 42.71 19.94 19.87
N LEU A 133 44.05 20.02 19.75
CA LEU A 133 44.76 21.22 19.31
C LEU A 133 44.44 21.57 17.86
N GLN A 134 44.41 20.60 16.93
CA GLN A 134 43.98 20.84 15.56
C GLN A 134 42.53 21.35 15.48
N ARG A 135 41.65 20.83 16.34
CA ARG A 135 40.26 21.30 16.43
C ARG A 135 40.19 22.73 16.98
N ALA A 136 41.01 23.06 18.00
CA ALA A 136 41.13 24.41 18.53
C ALA A 136 41.67 25.40 17.48
N VAL A 137 42.70 25.03 16.71
CA VAL A 137 43.27 25.85 15.63
C VAL A 137 42.25 26.12 14.53
N ARG A 138 41.48 25.10 14.11
CA ARG A 138 40.39 25.31 13.14
C ARG A 138 39.35 26.31 13.62
N PHE A 139 38.95 26.24 14.89
CA PHE A 139 38.00 27.20 15.46
C PHE A 139 38.61 28.59 15.67
N GLU A 140 39.91 28.71 15.94
CA GLU A 140 40.60 30.01 15.97
C GLU A 140 40.71 30.65 14.58
N GLU A 141 40.95 29.88 13.53
CA GLU A 141 40.92 30.34 12.13
C GLU A 141 39.51 30.82 11.73
N GLU A 142 38.46 30.15 12.21
CA GLU A 142 37.08 30.57 12.00
C GLU A 142 36.75 31.87 12.77
N GLN A 143 37.20 32.04 14.02
CA GLN A 143 36.93 33.25 14.82
C GLN A 143 37.78 34.47 14.44
N THR A 144 39.03 34.28 14.02
CA THR A 144 39.90 35.37 13.54
C THR A 144 39.42 35.96 12.22
N SER A 145 38.64 35.21 11.44
CA SER A 145 37.94 35.70 10.24
C SER A 145 36.84 36.72 10.54
N TYR A 146 36.35 36.81 11.78
CA TYR A 146 35.24 37.70 12.15
C TYR A 146 35.60 38.86 13.12
N ASN A 147 36.68 38.78 13.90
CA ASN A 147 36.92 39.74 15.00
C ASN A 147 38.11 40.71 14.87
N GLN A 148 38.70 40.87 13.67
CA GLN A 148 39.66 41.95 13.40
C GLN A 148 39.36 42.74 12.12
N LEU A 149 38.09 43.08 11.90
CA LEU A 149 37.71 43.94 10.78
C LEU A 149 36.77 45.07 11.27
N PRO A 150 37.12 46.36 11.11
CA PRO A 150 36.22 47.46 11.45
C PRO A 150 34.94 47.35 10.62
N ASN A 151 33.77 47.23 11.27
CA ASN A 151 32.40 47.13 10.72
C ASN A 151 32.30 46.53 9.29
N PRO A 152 31.57 45.43 9.03
CA PRO A 152 31.52 44.78 7.70
C PRO A 152 31.13 45.71 6.53
N ILE A 153 30.41 46.80 6.83
CA ILE A 153 30.10 47.89 5.88
C ILE A 153 31.31 48.81 5.66
N ALA A 154 32.01 49.21 6.74
CA ALA A 154 33.19 50.07 6.69
C ALA A 154 34.37 49.38 5.99
N LEU A 155 34.57 48.06 6.18
CA LEU A 155 35.64 47.35 5.48
C LEU A 155 35.33 47.10 4.00
N LYS A 156 34.07 46.79 3.64
CA LYS A 156 33.67 46.79 2.23
C LYS A 156 33.87 48.17 1.61
N LEU A 157 33.54 49.25 2.32
CA LEU A 157 33.76 50.62 1.86
C LEU A 157 35.25 50.92 1.69
N ILE A 158 36.09 50.58 2.67
CA ILE A 158 37.54 50.83 2.64
C ILE A 158 38.20 49.99 1.53
N ILE A 159 37.84 48.71 1.36
CA ILE A 159 38.35 47.89 0.26
C ILE A 159 37.91 48.46 -1.09
N VAL A 160 36.65 48.86 -1.24
CA VAL A 160 36.17 49.47 -2.49
C VAL A 160 36.90 50.79 -2.76
N ILE A 161 37.12 51.63 -1.74
CA ILE A 161 37.86 52.89 -1.87
C ILE A 161 39.33 52.63 -2.21
N ILE A 162 40.00 51.68 -1.57
CA ILE A 162 41.41 51.34 -1.85
C ILE A 162 41.55 50.72 -3.25
N VAL A 163 40.66 49.81 -3.64
CA VAL A 163 40.65 49.23 -4.99
C VAL A 163 40.36 50.31 -6.02
N SER A 164 39.42 51.22 -5.77
CA SER A 164 39.16 52.38 -6.65
C SER A 164 40.38 53.28 -6.77
N LEU A 165 40.99 53.69 -5.63
CA LEU A 165 42.18 54.54 -5.63
C LEU A 165 43.36 53.90 -6.34
N THR A 166 43.59 52.60 -6.12
CA THR A 166 44.70 51.89 -6.78
C THR A 166 44.46 51.75 -8.27
N THR A 167 43.20 51.55 -8.72
CA THR A 167 42.88 51.60 -10.15
C THR A 167 43.05 53.00 -10.74
N GLU A 168 42.63 54.06 -10.05
CA GLU A 168 42.78 55.44 -10.50
C GLU A 168 44.26 55.85 -10.60
N ILE A 169 45.07 55.50 -9.61
CA ILE A 169 46.52 55.73 -9.62
C ILE A 169 47.18 54.93 -10.75
N ALA A 170 46.77 53.67 -10.97
CA ALA A 170 47.28 52.87 -12.08
C ALA A 170 46.95 53.47 -13.45
N ILE A 171 45.73 53.99 -13.63
CA ILE A 171 45.32 54.69 -14.85
C ILE A 171 46.17 55.96 -15.06
N LEU A 172 46.41 56.73 -14.00
CA LEU A 172 47.25 57.93 -14.07
C LEU A 172 48.69 57.59 -14.48
N ILE A 173 49.29 56.54 -13.89
CA ILE A 173 50.63 56.07 -14.25
C ILE A 173 50.65 55.60 -15.70
N ALA A 174 49.66 54.82 -16.13
CA ALA A 174 49.55 54.35 -17.52
C ALA A 174 49.46 55.53 -18.51
N LEU A 175 48.67 56.56 -18.20
CA LEU A 175 48.54 57.75 -19.03
C LEU A 175 49.87 58.50 -19.14
N ILE A 176 50.60 58.68 -18.03
CA ILE A 176 51.93 59.29 -18.02
C ILE A 176 52.89 58.49 -18.90
N VAL A 177 52.90 57.15 -18.78
CA VAL A 177 53.76 56.28 -19.59
C VAL A 177 53.45 56.46 -21.09
N VAL A 178 52.17 56.48 -21.47
CA VAL A 178 51.75 56.68 -22.86
C VAL A 178 52.28 58.02 -23.38
N VAL A 179 52.11 59.11 -22.64
CA VAL A 179 52.61 60.44 -23.02
C VAL A 179 54.13 60.44 -23.21
N VAL A 180 54.89 59.85 -22.28
CA VAL A 180 56.36 59.76 -22.37
C VAL A 180 56.80 58.97 -23.60
N VAL A 181 56.12 57.87 -23.92
CA VAL A 181 56.43 57.05 -25.11
C VAL A 181 56.19 57.84 -26.40
N PHE A 182 55.08 58.57 -26.52
CA PHE A 182 54.80 59.39 -27.70
C PHE A 182 55.83 60.51 -27.90
N VAL A 183 56.27 61.16 -26.82
CA VAL A 183 57.34 62.17 -26.86
C VAL A 183 58.66 61.53 -27.30
N TYR A 184 59.01 60.37 -26.75
CA TYR A 184 60.21 59.64 -27.13
C TYR A 184 60.19 59.21 -28.61
N MET A 185 59.07 58.71 -29.11
CA MET A 185 58.88 58.34 -30.52
C MET A 185 59.11 59.53 -31.44
N HIS A 186 58.55 60.70 -31.13
CA HIS A 186 58.74 61.91 -31.94
C HIS A 186 60.22 62.36 -31.97
N ALA A 187 60.87 62.39 -30.79
CA ALA A 187 62.30 62.72 -30.69
C ALA A 187 63.20 61.69 -31.40
N SER A 188 62.80 60.41 -31.43
CA SER A 188 63.50 59.37 -32.19
C SER A 188 63.38 59.59 -33.69
N VAL A 189 62.22 59.99 -34.20
CA VAL A 189 62.02 60.32 -35.62
C VAL A 189 62.83 61.54 -36.01
N GLU A 190 62.94 62.56 -35.15
CA GLU A 190 63.79 63.72 -35.40
C GLU A 190 65.27 63.32 -35.55
N LYS A 191 65.78 62.49 -34.62
CA LYS A 191 67.14 61.91 -34.73
C LYS A 191 67.30 61.08 -36.01
N ALA A 192 66.31 60.27 -36.37
CA ALA A 192 66.34 59.48 -37.60
C ALA A 192 66.34 60.38 -38.86
N SER A 193 65.58 61.47 -38.87
CA SER A 193 65.55 62.45 -39.96
C SER A 193 66.92 63.13 -40.14
N THR A 194 67.63 63.46 -39.05
CA THR A 194 69.00 63.99 -39.15
C THR A 194 69.97 62.97 -39.76
N ARG A 195 69.88 61.70 -39.37
CA ARG A 195 70.69 60.62 -39.96
C ARG A 195 70.37 60.41 -41.45
N PHE A 196 69.09 60.40 -41.80
CA PHE A 196 68.63 60.24 -43.17
C PHE A 196 69.17 61.35 -44.09
N LEU A 197 69.23 62.58 -43.59
CA LEU A 197 69.86 63.68 -44.31
C LEU A 197 71.37 63.46 -44.50
N THR A 198 72.08 62.98 -43.48
CA THR A 198 73.53 62.76 -43.58
C THR A 198 73.90 61.63 -44.55
N GLU A 199 73.13 60.54 -44.56
CA GLU A 199 73.45 59.34 -45.36
C GLU A 199 72.95 59.46 -46.80
N LEU A 200 71.70 59.89 -46.98
CA LEU A 200 71.01 59.86 -48.28
C LEU A 200 70.82 61.24 -48.91
N LYS A 201 71.24 62.31 -48.22
CA LYS A 201 71.14 63.71 -48.67
C LYS A 201 69.72 64.12 -49.06
N ARG A 202 68.71 63.49 -48.47
CA ARG A 202 67.28 63.82 -48.66
C ARG A 202 66.73 64.42 -47.38
N HIS A 203 65.95 65.50 -47.52
CA HIS A 203 65.29 66.16 -46.39
C HIS A 203 64.00 65.44 -46.02
N ASN A 204 63.82 65.18 -44.72
CA ASN A 204 62.55 64.79 -44.12
C ASN A 204 62.22 65.79 -43.01
N TYR A 205 61.06 66.42 -43.07
CA TYR A 205 60.65 67.44 -42.11
C TYR A 205 59.69 66.82 -41.09
N THR A 206 60.06 66.87 -39.82
CA THR A 206 59.20 66.47 -38.72
C THR A 206 58.47 67.71 -38.21
N THR A 207 57.15 67.78 -38.42
CA THR A 207 56.31 68.91 -37.99
C THR A 207 55.37 68.51 -36.85
N PRO A 208 54.93 69.47 -36.01
CA PRO A 208 53.89 69.20 -35.00
C PRO A 208 52.58 68.68 -35.60
N THR A 209 52.27 69.01 -36.87
CA THR A 209 51.10 68.47 -37.58
C THR A 209 51.20 66.95 -37.79
N SER A 210 52.37 66.42 -38.17
CA SER A 210 52.58 64.97 -38.27
C SER A 210 52.48 64.26 -36.92
N TYR A 211 52.80 64.94 -35.81
CA TYR A 211 52.58 64.41 -34.46
C TYR A 211 51.09 64.32 -34.11
N LEU A 212 50.29 65.33 -34.45
CA LEU A 212 48.83 65.28 -34.24
C LEU A 212 48.15 64.22 -35.13
N GLU A 213 48.63 64.03 -36.37
CA GLU A 213 48.17 62.94 -37.23
C GLU A 213 48.47 61.56 -36.63
N LEU A 214 49.66 61.36 -36.07
CA LEU A 214 50.01 60.11 -35.36
C LEU A 214 49.04 59.84 -34.20
N LEU A 215 48.74 60.85 -33.37
CA LEU A 215 47.80 60.69 -32.26
C LEU A 215 46.39 60.35 -32.75
N ASN A 216 45.92 61.01 -33.81
CA ASN A 216 44.61 60.73 -34.40
C ASN A 216 44.53 59.32 -35.00
N SER A 217 45.57 58.87 -35.71
CA SER A 217 45.63 57.51 -36.25
C SER A 217 45.69 56.46 -35.13
N TYR A 218 46.43 56.74 -34.06
CA TYR A 218 46.49 55.86 -32.89
C TYR A 218 45.13 55.73 -32.19
N ASP A 219 44.43 56.85 -31.96
CA ASP A 219 43.08 56.86 -31.39
C ASP A 219 42.08 56.05 -32.24
N GLN A 220 42.15 56.17 -33.57
CA GLN A 220 41.31 55.37 -34.48
C GLN A 220 41.62 53.88 -34.39
N ILE A 221 42.90 53.49 -34.37
CA ILE A 221 43.30 52.08 -34.26
C ILE A 221 42.90 51.51 -32.90
N LEU A 222 43.06 52.27 -31.81
CA LEU A 222 42.63 51.86 -30.48
C LEU A 222 41.13 51.56 -30.45
N LYS A 223 40.30 52.48 -30.95
CA LYS A 223 38.84 52.28 -31.02
C LYS A 223 38.47 51.02 -31.78
N GLN A 224 39.10 50.77 -32.92
CA GLN A 224 38.88 49.54 -33.70
C GLN A 224 39.28 48.27 -32.94
N MET A 225 40.41 48.31 -32.22
CA MET A 225 40.87 47.18 -31.41
C MET A 225 39.95 46.92 -30.21
N ASP A 226 39.50 47.97 -29.53
CA ASP A 226 38.57 47.87 -28.40
C ASP A 226 37.21 47.32 -28.84
N GLU A 227 36.68 47.76 -29.98
CA GLU A 227 35.46 47.20 -30.57
C GLU A 227 35.64 45.71 -30.89
N ALA A 228 36.75 45.33 -31.52
CA ALA A 228 37.04 43.93 -31.84
C ALA A 228 37.17 43.05 -30.59
N ILE A 229 37.81 43.55 -29.53
CA ILE A 229 37.93 42.85 -28.25
C ILE A 229 36.57 42.73 -27.59
N THR A 230 35.77 43.79 -27.57
CA THR A 230 34.43 43.81 -26.98
C THR A 230 33.51 42.79 -27.65
N ILE A 231 33.53 42.72 -28.99
CA ILE A 231 32.75 41.74 -29.75
C ILE A 231 33.17 40.31 -29.38
N ARG A 232 34.49 40.05 -29.25
CA ARG A 232 34.98 38.73 -28.82
C ARG A 232 34.55 38.40 -27.40
N GLN A 233 34.66 39.34 -26.46
CA GLN A 233 34.23 39.17 -25.08
C GLN A 233 32.73 38.86 -25.01
N GLN A 234 31.89 39.61 -25.73
CA GLN A 234 30.45 39.35 -25.80
C GLN A 234 30.14 37.96 -26.35
N LYS A 235 30.84 37.54 -27.42
CA LYS A 235 30.67 36.20 -27.99
C LYS A 235 31.02 35.11 -26.99
N LEU A 236 32.13 35.26 -26.25
CA LEU A 236 32.51 34.32 -25.20
C LEU A 236 31.50 34.32 -24.04
N SER A 237 31.05 35.49 -23.60
CA SER A 237 30.03 35.63 -22.55
C SER A 237 28.73 34.93 -22.92
N ASN A 238 28.26 35.10 -24.16
CA ASN A 238 27.05 34.45 -24.66
C ASN A 238 27.23 32.92 -24.80
N GLY A 239 28.42 32.48 -25.21
CA GLY A 239 28.75 31.06 -25.23
C GLY A 239 28.75 30.44 -23.84
N LEU A 240 29.34 31.15 -22.86
CA LEU A 240 29.39 30.71 -21.47
C LEU A 240 28.00 30.63 -20.84
N SER A 241 27.15 31.65 -21.04
CA SER A 241 25.78 31.65 -20.52
C SER A 241 24.95 30.51 -21.13
N THR A 242 25.16 30.21 -22.41
CA THR A 242 24.50 29.08 -23.08
C THR A 242 24.98 27.74 -22.50
N LEU A 243 26.28 27.59 -22.26
CA LEU A 243 26.86 26.40 -21.63
C LEU A 243 26.35 26.21 -20.19
N GLU A 244 26.25 27.28 -19.44
CA GLU A 244 25.73 27.25 -18.07
C GLU A 244 24.25 26.82 -18.06
N ARG A 245 23.43 27.38 -18.95
CA ARG A 245 22.03 26.99 -19.11
C ARG A 245 21.91 25.50 -19.45
N THR A 246 22.64 25.00 -20.44
CA THR A 246 22.57 23.58 -20.82
C THR A 246 23.07 22.67 -19.72
N ASN A 247 24.11 23.07 -18.98
CA ASN A 247 24.58 22.31 -17.82
C ASN A 247 23.51 22.21 -16.72
N ASN A 248 22.78 23.30 -16.46
CA ASN A 248 21.68 23.31 -15.50
C ASN A 248 20.50 22.43 -15.97
N GLU A 249 20.15 22.48 -17.25
CA GLU A 249 19.15 21.59 -17.85
C GLU A 249 19.55 20.11 -17.74
N VAL A 250 20.82 19.78 -18.02
CA VAL A 250 21.34 18.42 -17.89
C VAL A 250 21.33 17.95 -16.43
N LYS A 251 21.66 18.82 -15.47
CA LYS A 251 21.55 18.50 -14.04
C LYS A 251 20.11 18.18 -13.66
N ALA A 252 19.15 19.00 -14.08
CA ALA A 252 17.73 18.76 -13.84
C ALA A 252 17.27 17.42 -14.45
N MET A 253 17.63 17.15 -15.71
CA MET A 253 17.30 15.89 -16.37
C MET A 253 17.91 14.68 -15.65
N LYS A 254 19.16 14.77 -15.16
CA LYS A 254 19.78 13.71 -14.36
C LYS A 254 19.00 13.43 -13.07
N THR A 255 18.56 14.47 -12.37
CA THR A 255 17.75 14.27 -11.15
C THR A 255 16.40 13.61 -11.45
N GLN A 256 15.73 14.01 -12.54
CA GLN A 256 14.48 13.38 -12.98
C GLN A 256 14.70 11.91 -13.37
N LEU A 257 15.80 11.61 -14.06
CA LEU A 257 16.12 10.24 -14.49
C LEU A 257 16.37 9.32 -13.28
N ILE A 258 17.06 9.80 -12.25
CA ILE A 258 17.23 9.05 -10.99
C ILE A 258 15.87 8.81 -10.31
N ALA A 259 14.99 9.82 -10.27
CA ALA A 259 13.66 9.67 -9.68
C ALA A 259 12.79 8.66 -10.45
N ILE A 260 12.79 8.72 -11.79
CA ILE A 260 12.06 7.79 -12.65
C ILE A 260 12.62 6.37 -12.53
N GLN A 261 13.95 6.21 -12.43
CA GLN A 261 14.59 4.91 -12.25
C GLN A 261 14.13 4.24 -10.95
N LEU A 262 14.08 4.98 -9.85
CA LEU A 262 13.57 4.46 -8.57
C LEU A 262 12.09 4.07 -8.65
N LEU A 263 11.26 4.90 -9.29
CA LEU A 263 9.84 4.60 -9.50
C LEU A 263 9.66 3.34 -10.37
N LEU A 264 10.49 3.17 -11.39
CA LEU A 264 10.47 2.00 -12.26
C LEU A 264 10.84 0.73 -11.49
N GLU A 265 11.86 0.78 -10.63
CA GLU A 265 12.24 -0.36 -9.79
C GLU A 265 11.13 -0.77 -8.80
N ILE A 266 10.43 0.20 -8.20
CA ILE A 266 9.27 -0.05 -7.34
C ILE A 266 8.13 -0.68 -8.16
N SER A 267 7.76 -0.05 -9.27
CA SER A 267 6.70 -0.54 -10.17
C SER A 267 7.01 -1.95 -10.71
N GLN A 268 8.28 -2.24 -11.02
CA GLN A 268 8.71 -3.57 -11.44
C GLN A 268 8.54 -4.59 -10.32
N LYS A 269 8.91 -4.26 -9.07
CA LYS A 269 8.67 -5.12 -7.91
C LYS A 269 7.17 -5.36 -7.67
N ASP A 270 6.36 -4.31 -7.76
CA ASP A 270 4.91 -4.40 -7.60
C ASP A 270 4.29 -5.28 -8.69
N THR A 271 4.72 -5.10 -9.95
CA THR A 271 4.28 -5.93 -11.07
C THR A 271 4.66 -7.39 -10.87
N ILE A 272 5.89 -7.69 -10.43
CA ILE A 272 6.32 -9.06 -10.09
C ILE A 272 5.47 -9.63 -8.96
N GLY A 273 5.16 -8.84 -7.93
CA GLY A 273 4.30 -9.24 -6.81
C GLY A 273 2.87 -9.57 -7.25
N ILE A 274 2.26 -8.68 -8.04
CA ILE A 274 0.90 -8.87 -8.60
C ILE A 274 0.87 -10.08 -9.53
N MET A 275 1.87 -10.25 -10.39
CA MET A 275 1.99 -11.43 -11.26
C MET A 275 2.10 -12.72 -10.44
N ALA A 276 2.90 -12.73 -9.37
CA ALA A 276 2.98 -13.89 -8.48
C ALA A 276 1.62 -14.19 -7.81
N GLU A 277 0.91 -13.19 -7.33
CA GLU A 277 -0.42 -13.38 -6.75
C GLU A 277 -1.44 -13.88 -7.79
N LEU A 278 -1.46 -13.31 -8.99
CA LEU A 278 -2.31 -13.74 -10.09
C LEU A 278 -2.07 -15.22 -10.45
N THR A 279 -0.81 -15.67 -10.53
CA THR A 279 -0.52 -17.09 -10.81
C THR A 279 -1.05 -18.03 -9.71
N VAL A 280 -1.02 -17.61 -8.44
CA VAL A 280 -1.59 -18.38 -7.32
C VAL A 280 -3.11 -18.37 -7.41
N GLN A 281 -3.74 -17.23 -7.71
CA GLN A 281 -5.18 -17.14 -7.86
C GLN A 281 -5.67 -17.95 -9.07
N GLN A 282 -4.96 -17.92 -10.20
CA GLN A 282 -5.26 -18.72 -11.39
C GLN A 282 -5.25 -20.22 -11.07
N LYS A 283 -4.21 -20.72 -10.40
CA LYS A 283 -4.16 -22.12 -9.95
C LYS A 283 -5.34 -22.49 -9.05
N LYS A 284 -5.75 -21.60 -8.14
CA LYS A 284 -6.92 -21.82 -7.27
C LYS A 284 -8.22 -21.85 -8.08
N VAL A 285 -8.37 -21.00 -9.09
CA VAL A 285 -9.55 -20.98 -9.96
C VAL A 285 -9.59 -22.23 -10.84
N GLU A 286 -8.47 -22.64 -11.44
CA GLU A 286 -8.38 -23.87 -12.24
C GLU A 286 -8.75 -25.12 -11.44
N VAL A 287 -8.23 -25.27 -10.22
CA VAL A 287 -8.60 -26.39 -9.33
C VAL A 287 -10.10 -26.36 -9.00
N LYS A 288 -10.68 -25.17 -8.77
CA LYS A 288 -12.12 -25.06 -8.51
C LYS A 288 -12.96 -25.41 -9.74
N VAL A 289 -12.55 -25.00 -10.94
CA VAL A 289 -13.22 -25.38 -12.19
C VAL A 289 -13.19 -26.89 -12.36
N GLU A 290 -12.04 -27.53 -12.14
CA GLU A 290 -11.91 -28.98 -12.26
C GLU A 290 -12.86 -29.73 -11.31
N VAL A 291 -12.91 -29.32 -10.03
CA VAL A 291 -13.82 -29.91 -9.04
C VAL A 291 -15.30 -29.72 -9.44
N ILE A 292 -15.70 -28.52 -9.86
CA ILE A 292 -17.09 -28.24 -10.26
C ILE A 292 -17.46 -29.01 -11.53
N CYS A 293 -16.55 -29.14 -12.51
CA CYS A 293 -16.80 -29.93 -13.71
C CYS A 293 -17.04 -31.40 -13.39
N VAL A 294 -16.26 -31.98 -12.46
CA VAL A 294 -16.48 -33.35 -12.00
C VAL A 294 -17.82 -33.49 -11.30
N GLU A 295 -18.18 -32.56 -10.40
CA GLU A 295 -19.48 -32.56 -9.73
C GLU A 295 -20.65 -32.38 -10.71
N GLU A 296 -20.54 -31.50 -11.70
CA GLU A 296 -21.55 -31.31 -12.74
C GLU A 296 -21.73 -32.58 -13.58
N ALA A 297 -20.64 -33.24 -13.98
CA ALA A 297 -20.70 -34.48 -14.74
C ALA A 297 -21.45 -35.59 -13.96
N ILE A 298 -21.18 -35.69 -12.66
CA ILE A 298 -21.87 -36.62 -11.75
C ILE A 298 -23.37 -36.27 -11.66
N VAL A 299 -23.72 -35.01 -11.39
CA VAL A 299 -25.11 -34.55 -11.29
C VAL A 299 -25.85 -34.72 -12.62
N THR A 300 -25.19 -34.50 -13.76
CA THR A 300 -25.75 -34.71 -15.10
C THR A 300 -26.04 -36.17 -15.36
N GLN A 301 -25.16 -37.08 -14.94
CA GLN A 301 -25.42 -38.52 -15.04
C GLN A 301 -26.65 -38.93 -14.22
N TYR A 302 -26.78 -38.43 -12.98
CA TYR A 302 -27.95 -38.69 -12.14
C TYR A 302 -29.23 -38.05 -12.70
N ALA A 303 -29.15 -36.84 -13.27
CA ALA A 303 -30.28 -36.15 -13.90
C ALA A 303 -30.77 -36.92 -15.13
N ASN A 304 -29.87 -37.35 -16.02
CA ASN A 304 -30.20 -38.18 -17.19
C ASN A 304 -30.84 -39.52 -16.77
N GLY A 305 -30.35 -40.12 -15.68
CA GLY A 305 -30.96 -41.34 -15.11
C GLY A 305 -32.38 -41.09 -14.57
N ALA A 306 -32.61 -39.96 -13.90
CA ALA A 306 -33.93 -39.56 -13.41
C ALA A 306 -34.91 -39.20 -14.54
N GLU A 307 -34.41 -38.58 -15.61
CA GLU A 307 -35.17 -38.30 -16.85
C GLU A 307 -35.65 -39.58 -17.52
N ALA A 308 -34.76 -40.55 -17.72
CA ALA A 308 -35.14 -41.84 -18.29
C ALA A 308 -36.19 -42.58 -17.43
N LEU A 309 -36.04 -42.56 -16.10
CA LEU A 309 -37.02 -43.17 -15.18
C LEU A 309 -38.38 -42.46 -15.19
N SER A 310 -38.37 -41.13 -15.34
CA SER A 310 -39.59 -40.33 -15.46
C SER A 310 -40.29 -40.59 -16.79
N GLU A 311 -39.54 -40.63 -17.90
CA GLU A 311 -40.05 -40.93 -19.23
C GLU A 311 -40.66 -42.34 -19.29
N ASP A 312 -39.99 -43.34 -18.71
CA ASP A 312 -40.53 -44.70 -18.57
C ASP A 312 -41.83 -44.74 -17.75
N ALA A 313 -41.89 -44.00 -16.64
CA ALA A 313 -43.09 -43.89 -15.83
C ALA A 313 -44.25 -43.22 -16.60
N GLN A 314 -43.95 -42.15 -17.35
CA GLN A 314 -44.92 -41.42 -18.16
C GLN A 314 -45.42 -42.26 -19.34
N ASN A 315 -44.53 -42.99 -20.01
CA ASN A 315 -44.89 -43.90 -21.10
C ASN A 315 -45.80 -45.03 -20.61
N ASN A 316 -45.51 -45.59 -19.44
CA ASN A 316 -46.35 -46.60 -18.82
C ASN A 316 -47.72 -46.04 -18.40
N LEU A 317 -47.76 -44.80 -17.91
CA LEU A 317 -49.02 -44.12 -17.60
C LEU A 317 -49.83 -43.82 -18.86
N ASN A 318 -49.20 -43.32 -19.94
CA ASN A 318 -49.85 -43.01 -21.21
C ASN A 318 -50.50 -44.26 -21.84
N LYS A 319 -49.81 -45.41 -21.78
CA LYS A 319 -50.37 -46.70 -22.21
C LYS A 319 -51.65 -47.07 -21.43
N GLU A 320 -51.70 -46.81 -20.12
CA GLU A 320 -52.91 -47.06 -19.33
C GLU A 320 -53.99 -45.99 -19.48
N ILE A 321 -53.62 -44.72 -19.67
CA ILE A 321 -54.58 -43.63 -19.96
C ILE A 321 -55.30 -43.92 -21.28
N LEU A 322 -54.62 -44.50 -22.28
CA LEU A 322 -55.26 -44.92 -23.52
C LEU A 322 -56.34 -45.98 -23.26
N LYS A 323 -56.04 -47.00 -22.45
CA LYS A 323 -57.03 -48.01 -22.03
C LYS A 323 -58.16 -47.39 -21.20
N TYR A 324 -57.84 -46.43 -20.35
CA TYR A 324 -58.80 -45.70 -19.52
C TYR A 324 -59.78 -44.89 -20.36
N ASN A 325 -59.27 -44.14 -21.34
CA ASN A 325 -60.09 -43.37 -22.27
C ASN A 325 -60.91 -44.27 -23.19
N ALA A 326 -60.37 -45.42 -23.63
CA ALA A 326 -61.13 -46.42 -24.35
C ALA A 326 -62.27 -47.00 -23.49
N ALA A 327 -62.02 -47.26 -22.20
CA ALA A 327 -63.03 -47.72 -21.25
C ALA A 327 -64.10 -46.65 -20.98
N ILE A 328 -63.73 -45.37 -20.84
CA ILE A 328 -64.71 -44.27 -20.71
C ILE A 328 -65.57 -44.17 -21.97
N LYS A 329 -64.96 -44.21 -23.16
CA LYS A 329 -65.71 -44.16 -24.42
C LYS A 329 -66.67 -45.33 -24.54
N ALA A 330 -66.29 -46.52 -24.08
CA ALA A 330 -67.16 -47.70 -24.04
C ALA A 330 -68.31 -47.59 -23.01
N VAL A 331 -68.13 -46.82 -21.93
CA VAL A 331 -69.20 -46.51 -20.96
C VAL A 331 -70.11 -45.38 -21.47
N GLN A 332 -69.57 -44.42 -22.23
CA GLN A 332 -70.32 -43.31 -22.84
C GLN A 332 -71.09 -43.73 -24.09
N SER A 333 -70.66 -44.77 -24.80
CA SER A 333 -71.37 -45.35 -25.95
C SER A 333 -72.55 -46.25 -25.55
N LEU A 334 -72.96 -46.27 -24.28
CA LEU A 334 -74.13 -47.01 -23.81
C LEU A 334 -75.40 -46.19 -24.08
N ASP A 335 -76.28 -46.74 -24.92
CA ASP A 335 -77.53 -46.07 -25.32
C ASP A 335 -78.72 -46.49 -24.43
N LYS A 336 -79.80 -45.68 -24.45
CA LYS A 336 -81.04 -45.89 -23.67
C LYS A 336 -81.68 -47.28 -23.86
N ILE A 337 -81.34 -47.96 -24.95
CA ILE A 337 -81.87 -49.28 -25.34
C ILE A 337 -81.25 -50.38 -24.47
N ASP A 338 -79.93 -50.36 -24.27
CA ASP A 338 -79.20 -51.37 -23.49
C ASP A 338 -79.61 -51.37 -22.00
N ILE A 339 -79.92 -50.18 -21.43
CA ILE A 339 -80.41 -50.03 -20.05
C ILE A 339 -81.85 -50.55 -19.89
N SER A 340 -82.65 -50.50 -20.98
CA SER A 340 -84.02 -51.02 -20.98
C SER A 340 -84.07 -52.54 -21.12
N GLU A 341 -83.08 -53.15 -21.78
CA GLU A 341 -82.90 -54.60 -21.84
C GLU A 341 -82.59 -55.17 -20.45
N ASP A 342 -81.67 -54.56 -19.69
CA ASP A 342 -81.36 -54.97 -18.31
C ASP A 342 -82.56 -54.84 -17.34
N LYS A 343 -83.51 -53.94 -17.62
CA LYS A 343 -84.74 -53.74 -16.83
C LYS A 343 -85.84 -54.76 -17.12
N SER A 344 -85.79 -55.40 -18.29
CA SER A 344 -86.82 -56.34 -18.77
C SER A 344 -86.62 -57.78 -18.27
N TYR A 345 -85.45 -58.10 -17.70
CA TYR A 345 -85.20 -59.37 -17.05
C TYR A 345 -86.04 -59.57 -15.79
N PHE A 346 -87.10 -60.37 -15.90
CA PHE A 346 -87.83 -60.92 -14.76
C PHE A 346 -86.94 -61.97 -14.07
N ARG A 347 -86.12 -61.51 -13.11
CA ARG A 347 -85.23 -62.33 -12.27
C ARG A 347 -84.19 -63.12 -13.08
N SER A 348 -83.41 -62.42 -13.90
CA SER A 348 -82.31 -63.05 -14.67
C SER A 348 -80.95 -62.74 -14.07
N ASN A 349 -80.20 -63.82 -13.83
CA ASN A 349 -78.79 -63.92 -13.54
C ASN A 349 -78.28 -63.36 -12.19
N GLU A 350 -77.76 -64.26 -11.35
CA GLU A 350 -77.12 -63.98 -10.06
C GLU A 350 -76.08 -62.86 -10.19
N LEU A 351 -75.34 -62.86 -11.32
CA LEU A 351 -74.28 -61.92 -11.64
C LEU A 351 -74.75 -60.47 -11.83
N VAL A 352 -75.92 -60.22 -12.43
CA VAL A 352 -76.47 -58.87 -12.60
C VAL A 352 -76.95 -58.32 -11.25
N MET A 353 -77.52 -59.18 -10.41
CA MET A 353 -77.88 -58.81 -9.03
C MET A 353 -76.62 -58.46 -8.21
N PHE A 354 -75.53 -59.22 -8.37
CA PHE A 354 -74.24 -58.93 -7.73
C PHE A 354 -73.61 -57.62 -8.22
N VAL A 355 -73.60 -57.35 -9.53
CA VAL A 355 -73.09 -56.08 -10.10
C VAL A 355 -73.96 -54.91 -9.66
N LEU A 356 -75.29 -55.03 -9.69
CA LEU A 356 -76.21 -53.96 -9.29
C LEU A 356 -76.17 -53.71 -7.76
N ALA A 357 -76.02 -54.76 -6.95
CA ALA A 357 -75.81 -54.64 -5.51
C ALA A 357 -74.48 -53.94 -5.18
N SER A 358 -73.43 -54.19 -5.96
CA SER A 358 -72.13 -53.52 -5.82
C SER A 358 -72.22 -52.02 -6.18
N VAL A 359 -73.00 -51.67 -7.20
CA VAL A 359 -73.29 -50.29 -7.60
C VAL A 359 -74.17 -49.57 -6.58
N CYS A 360 -75.18 -50.24 -6.00
CA CYS A 360 -75.99 -49.67 -4.91
C CYS A 360 -75.17 -49.46 -3.64
N LEU A 361 -74.21 -50.35 -3.35
CA LEU A 361 -73.28 -50.20 -2.23
C LEU A 361 -72.36 -48.99 -2.43
N LEU A 362 -71.86 -48.75 -3.65
CA LEU A 362 -71.05 -47.58 -3.99
C LEU A 362 -71.78 -46.24 -3.74
N ILE A 363 -73.10 -46.20 -3.89
CA ILE A 363 -73.93 -44.99 -3.75
C ILE A 363 -74.55 -44.89 -2.33
N GLY A 364 -74.26 -45.84 -1.44
CA GLY A 364 -74.75 -45.84 -0.06
C GLY A 364 -76.21 -46.27 0.12
N LEU A 365 -76.81 -46.94 -0.87
CA LEU A 365 -78.18 -47.45 -0.82
C LEU A 365 -78.24 -48.90 -0.29
N GLN A 366 -79.32 -49.24 0.41
CA GLN A 366 -79.55 -50.62 0.90
C GLN A 366 -79.67 -51.61 -0.27
N GLN A 367 -79.01 -52.77 -0.15
CA GLN A 367 -78.88 -53.82 -1.16
C GLN A 367 -80.17 -54.62 -1.42
N ILE A 368 -81.26 -53.93 -1.75
CA ILE A 368 -82.57 -54.52 -2.02
C ILE A 368 -82.91 -54.27 -3.48
N TRP A 369 -83.16 -55.34 -4.24
CA TRP A 369 -83.42 -55.33 -5.68
C TRP A 369 -84.47 -54.29 -6.11
N GLU A 370 -85.54 -54.13 -5.34
CA GLU A 370 -86.62 -53.18 -5.65
C GLU A 370 -86.19 -51.72 -5.57
N LYS A 371 -85.30 -51.37 -4.62
CA LYS A 371 -84.73 -50.02 -4.51
C LYS A 371 -83.73 -49.75 -5.63
N ALA A 372 -82.96 -50.77 -6.01
CA ALA A 372 -82.04 -50.70 -7.14
C ALA A 372 -82.77 -50.53 -8.49
N LYS A 373 -83.90 -51.23 -8.69
CA LYS A 373 -84.75 -51.10 -9.89
C LYS A 373 -85.38 -49.71 -10.03
N LYS A 374 -85.75 -49.07 -8.91
CA LYS A 374 -86.23 -47.68 -8.88
C LYS A 374 -85.12 -46.66 -9.17
N PHE A 375 -83.87 -47.01 -8.86
CA PHE A 375 -82.71 -46.14 -9.05
C PHE A 375 -82.23 -46.08 -10.51
N MET A 376 -82.46 -47.14 -11.29
CA MET A 376 -82.14 -47.25 -12.73
C MET A 376 -83.13 -46.47 -13.62
N ASN A 377 -83.17 -45.15 -13.48
CA ASN A 377 -83.96 -44.21 -14.30
C ASN A 377 -83.08 -43.44 -15.30
N VAL A 378 -83.67 -42.69 -16.24
CA VAL A 378 -82.95 -41.95 -17.30
C VAL A 378 -81.90 -40.95 -16.77
N LYS A 379 -81.99 -40.54 -15.49
CA LYS A 379 -81.01 -39.70 -14.79
C LYS A 379 -79.86 -40.48 -14.10
N PHE A 380 -79.85 -41.81 -14.18
CA PHE A 380 -78.85 -42.69 -13.59
C PHE A 380 -77.47 -42.46 -14.20
N LEU A 381 -77.40 -42.34 -15.53
CA LEU A 381 -76.15 -42.03 -16.24
C LEU A 381 -75.55 -40.70 -15.80
N GLY A 382 -76.38 -39.65 -15.66
CA GLY A 382 -75.96 -38.33 -15.17
C GLY A 382 -75.38 -38.35 -13.75
N LYS A 383 -76.05 -39.06 -12.82
CA LYS A 383 -75.56 -39.20 -11.44
C LYS A 383 -74.30 -40.08 -11.33
N PHE A 384 -74.03 -40.92 -12.32
CA PHE A 384 -72.81 -41.73 -12.38
C PHE A 384 -71.63 -40.96 -12.98
N SER A 385 -71.89 -40.07 -13.94
CA SER A 385 -70.90 -39.13 -14.46
C SER A 385 -70.54 -38.04 -13.44
N ASP A 386 -71.50 -37.60 -12.62
CA ASP A 386 -71.32 -36.57 -11.58
C ASP A 386 -70.80 -37.13 -10.24
N TYR A 387 -70.54 -38.44 -10.14
CA TYR A 387 -70.03 -39.06 -8.92
C TYR A 387 -68.53 -38.79 -8.78
N ASP A 388 -68.16 -37.96 -7.80
CA ASP A 388 -66.76 -37.68 -7.46
C ASP A 388 -66.10 -38.88 -6.78
N LYS A 389 -65.10 -39.43 -7.49
CA LYS A 389 -64.48 -40.73 -7.22
C LYS A 389 -63.41 -40.70 -6.12
N ASP A 390 -63.09 -39.52 -5.59
CA ASP A 390 -62.01 -39.33 -4.62
C ASP A 390 -62.50 -39.32 -3.16
N ILE A 391 -63.82 -39.29 -2.92
CA ILE A 391 -64.42 -39.30 -1.58
C ILE A 391 -65.10 -40.65 -1.33
N LEU A 392 -64.31 -41.72 -1.22
CA LEU A 392 -64.82 -43.03 -0.83
C LEU A 392 -64.06 -43.51 0.42
N ASP A 393 -64.80 -43.69 1.52
CA ASP A 393 -64.27 -44.12 2.81
C ASP A 393 -63.57 -45.49 2.69
N GLU A 394 -62.36 -45.61 3.27
CA GLU A 394 -61.48 -46.77 3.09
C GLU A 394 -62.13 -48.06 3.63
N LYS A 395 -63.02 -47.92 4.62
CA LYS A 395 -63.87 -49.00 5.17
C LYS A 395 -64.88 -49.53 4.16
N MET A 396 -65.44 -48.66 3.32
CA MET A 396 -66.37 -49.02 2.26
C MET A 396 -65.63 -49.76 1.12
N LYS A 397 -64.42 -49.31 0.77
CA LYS A 397 -63.55 -49.96 -0.22
C LYS A 397 -63.11 -51.37 0.19
N VAL A 398 -62.83 -51.59 1.48
CA VAL A 398 -62.48 -52.92 2.01
C VAL A 398 -63.68 -53.87 1.95
N LYS A 399 -64.89 -53.41 2.34
CA LYS A 399 -66.12 -54.21 2.20
C LYS A 399 -66.45 -54.52 0.75
N LEU A 400 -66.27 -53.58 -0.17
CA LEU A 400 -66.46 -53.80 -1.60
C LEU A 400 -65.48 -54.87 -2.14
N ARG A 401 -64.21 -54.81 -1.71
CA ARG A 401 -63.15 -55.76 -2.10
C ARG A 401 -63.42 -57.18 -1.61
N ALA A 402 -63.73 -57.34 -0.32
CA ALA A 402 -63.91 -58.65 0.29
C ALA A 402 -65.17 -59.37 -0.21
N THR A 403 -66.23 -58.63 -0.50
CA THR A 403 -67.56 -59.23 -0.77
C THR A 403 -67.86 -59.43 -2.26
N TYR A 404 -67.31 -58.59 -3.15
CA TYR A 404 -67.70 -58.60 -4.57
C TYR A 404 -66.55 -58.80 -5.56
N ILE A 405 -65.34 -58.31 -5.25
CA ILE A 405 -64.23 -58.27 -6.23
C ILE A 405 -63.37 -59.54 -6.20
N ASN A 406 -63.19 -60.17 -5.03
CA ASN A 406 -62.32 -61.34 -4.88
C ASN A 406 -62.99 -62.69 -5.19
N GLN A 407 -64.25 -62.71 -5.63
CA GLN A 407 -64.96 -63.95 -5.96
C GLN A 407 -64.64 -64.40 -7.40
N HIS A 408 -64.25 -65.67 -7.56
CA HIS A 408 -63.83 -66.31 -8.83
C HIS A 408 -64.90 -66.29 -9.95
N LYS A 409 -66.14 -65.87 -9.67
CA LYS A 409 -67.22 -65.71 -10.67
C LYS A 409 -67.13 -64.38 -11.46
N PHE A 410 -66.19 -63.48 -11.11
CA PHE A 410 -66.00 -62.18 -11.74
C PHE A 410 -64.85 -62.21 -12.76
N GLN A 411 -65.12 -62.71 -13.97
CA GLN A 411 -64.19 -62.66 -15.11
C GLN A 411 -64.85 -61.96 -16.31
N PRO A 412 -64.08 -61.21 -17.13
CA PRO A 412 -64.62 -60.42 -18.25
C PRO A 412 -65.34 -61.28 -19.31
N GLU A 413 -64.97 -62.55 -19.45
CA GLU A 413 -65.58 -63.50 -20.40
C GLU A 413 -67.00 -63.92 -19.98
N VAL A 414 -67.28 -64.00 -18.67
CA VAL A 414 -68.61 -64.36 -18.15
C VAL A 414 -69.57 -63.15 -18.20
N ALA A 415 -69.02 -61.93 -18.10
CA ALA A 415 -69.79 -60.69 -18.20
C ALA A 415 -70.21 -60.34 -19.65
N GLU A 416 -69.44 -60.79 -20.65
CA GLU A 416 -69.74 -60.58 -22.08
C GLU A 416 -71.00 -61.31 -22.55
N ASN A 417 -71.27 -62.50 -22.00
CA ASN A 417 -72.43 -63.32 -22.34
C ASN A 417 -73.75 -62.78 -21.75
N VAL A 418 -73.73 -61.74 -20.90
CA VAL A 418 -74.92 -61.26 -20.16
C VAL A 418 -75.26 -59.80 -20.46
N SER A 419 -74.28 -58.89 -20.55
CA SER A 419 -74.56 -57.49 -20.89
C SER A 419 -73.29 -56.73 -21.32
N LYS A 420 -73.36 -56.02 -22.45
CA LYS A 420 -72.27 -55.13 -22.92
C LYS A 420 -71.99 -54.00 -21.92
N ALA A 421 -73.00 -53.56 -21.17
CA ALA A 421 -72.87 -52.54 -20.13
C ALA A 421 -72.11 -53.05 -18.89
N ALA A 422 -72.26 -54.34 -18.54
CA ALA A 422 -71.51 -54.93 -17.43
C ALA A 422 -70.00 -55.05 -17.75
N LYS A 423 -69.64 -55.39 -19.00
CA LYS A 423 -68.25 -55.49 -19.47
C LYS A 423 -67.52 -54.15 -19.49
N SER A 424 -68.19 -53.07 -19.92
CA SER A 424 -67.60 -51.72 -19.96
C SER A 424 -67.40 -51.16 -18.54
N LEU A 425 -68.36 -51.36 -17.64
CA LEU A 425 -68.24 -50.98 -16.22
C LEU A 425 -67.15 -51.76 -15.48
N TYR A 426 -67.01 -53.06 -15.75
CA TYR A 426 -65.95 -53.89 -15.19
C TYR A 426 -64.56 -53.42 -15.65
N SER A 427 -64.38 -53.26 -16.97
CA SER A 427 -63.12 -52.79 -17.56
C SER A 427 -62.73 -51.41 -17.05
N TYR A 428 -63.70 -50.52 -16.87
CA TYR A 428 -63.50 -49.20 -16.27
C TYR A 428 -62.99 -49.31 -14.81
N SER A 429 -63.63 -50.13 -13.98
CA SER A 429 -63.24 -50.29 -12.57
C SER A 429 -61.84 -50.90 -12.36
N HIS A 430 -61.41 -51.77 -13.28
CA HIS A 430 -60.08 -52.39 -13.23
C HIS A 430 -59.00 -51.40 -13.69
N VAL A 431 -59.24 -50.70 -14.80
CA VAL A 431 -58.26 -49.75 -15.34
C VAL A 431 -58.11 -48.52 -14.41
N VAL A 432 -59.17 -48.06 -13.73
CA VAL A 432 -59.09 -47.00 -12.71
C VAL A 432 -58.10 -47.37 -11.59
N LYS A 433 -58.17 -48.60 -11.07
CA LYS A 433 -57.27 -49.10 -10.02
C LYS A 433 -55.81 -49.19 -10.46
N GLU A 434 -55.56 -49.44 -11.73
CA GLU A 434 -54.19 -49.53 -12.27
C GLU A 434 -53.59 -48.16 -12.59
N VAL A 435 -54.43 -47.17 -12.91
CA VAL A 435 -54.02 -45.81 -13.26
C VAL A 435 -53.65 -44.97 -12.03
N GLU A 436 -54.35 -45.13 -10.89
CA GLU A 436 -54.07 -44.40 -9.64
C GLU A 436 -52.63 -44.57 -9.12
N PRO A 437 -52.10 -45.80 -8.89
CA PRO A 437 -50.73 -45.98 -8.42
C PRO A 437 -49.70 -45.55 -9.46
N LYS A 438 -49.99 -45.67 -10.76
CA LYS A 438 -49.11 -45.18 -11.84
C LYS A 438 -49.07 -43.66 -11.90
N ARG A 439 -50.19 -42.96 -11.65
CA ARG A 439 -50.22 -41.50 -11.49
C ARG A 439 -49.40 -41.04 -10.28
N ALA A 440 -49.52 -41.73 -9.15
CA ALA A 440 -48.73 -41.42 -7.96
C ALA A 440 -47.22 -41.62 -8.23
N LYS A 441 -46.85 -42.70 -8.91
CA LYS A 441 -45.45 -42.99 -9.29
C LYS A 441 -44.88 -41.97 -10.28
N VAL A 442 -45.67 -41.50 -11.25
CA VAL A 442 -45.27 -40.42 -12.16
C VAL A 442 -45.06 -39.12 -11.39
N LYS A 443 -45.96 -38.78 -10.46
CA LYS A 443 -45.81 -37.59 -9.62
C LYS A 443 -44.51 -37.64 -8.80
N GLU A 444 -44.22 -38.77 -8.16
CA GLU A 444 -42.99 -38.96 -7.39
C GLU A 444 -41.73 -38.89 -8.28
N SER A 445 -41.74 -39.51 -9.47
CA SER A 445 -40.62 -39.43 -10.41
C SER A 445 -40.42 -38.02 -10.98
N MET A 446 -41.50 -37.29 -11.25
CA MET A 446 -41.45 -35.89 -11.69
C MET A 446 -40.89 -34.97 -10.62
N GLU A 447 -41.30 -35.14 -9.35
CA GLU A 447 -40.74 -34.36 -8.22
C GLU A 447 -39.23 -34.63 -8.06
N LYS A 448 -38.79 -35.89 -8.20
CA LYS A 448 -37.37 -36.26 -8.17
C LYS A 448 -36.58 -35.66 -9.33
N LEU A 449 -37.15 -35.65 -10.54
CA LEU A 449 -36.56 -35.04 -11.73
C LEU A 449 -36.43 -33.53 -11.57
N GLU A 450 -37.45 -32.85 -11.05
CA GLU A 450 -37.41 -31.41 -10.81
C GLU A 450 -36.32 -31.04 -9.79
N MET A 451 -36.20 -31.79 -8.69
CA MET A 451 -35.11 -31.59 -7.72
C MET A 451 -33.73 -31.76 -8.36
N MET A 452 -33.54 -32.78 -9.21
CA MET A 452 -32.27 -33.02 -9.89
C MET A 452 -31.95 -31.97 -10.96
N GLN A 453 -32.96 -31.50 -11.71
CA GLN A 453 -32.80 -30.41 -12.68
C GLN A 453 -32.48 -29.08 -12.01
N GLN A 454 -33.10 -28.78 -10.86
CA GLN A 454 -32.74 -27.61 -10.05
C GLN A 454 -31.31 -27.70 -9.52
N ALA A 455 -30.88 -28.86 -9.06
CA ALA A 455 -29.50 -29.08 -8.62
C ALA A 455 -28.49 -28.91 -9.78
N LEU A 456 -28.81 -29.42 -10.97
CA LEU A 456 -28.01 -29.25 -12.17
C LEU A 456 -27.93 -27.78 -12.62
N ALA A 457 -29.05 -27.06 -12.61
CA ALA A 457 -29.09 -25.64 -12.96
C ALA A 457 -28.22 -24.79 -12.00
N ARG A 458 -28.25 -25.09 -10.69
CA ARG A 458 -27.37 -24.45 -9.71
C ARG A 458 -25.90 -24.71 -10.00
N LYS A 459 -25.53 -25.96 -10.29
CA LYS A 459 -24.13 -26.34 -10.61
C LYS A 459 -23.63 -25.71 -11.90
N LYS A 460 -24.46 -25.64 -12.95
CA LYS A 460 -24.13 -24.93 -14.19
C LYS A 460 -23.95 -23.42 -13.98
N PHE A 461 -24.78 -22.81 -13.15
CA PHE A 461 -24.63 -21.40 -12.79
C PHE A 461 -23.34 -21.15 -12.01
N GLU A 462 -23.00 -22.02 -11.05
CA GLU A 462 -21.73 -21.98 -10.32
C GLU A 462 -20.52 -22.12 -11.26
N LEU A 463 -20.57 -23.05 -12.23
CA LEU A 463 -19.50 -23.24 -13.21
C LEU A 463 -19.32 -21.98 -14.07
N HIS A 464 -20.39 -21.45 -14.65
CA HIS A 464 -20.33 -20.27 -15.49
C HIS A 464 -19.74 -19.06 -14.75
N GLY A 465 -20.16 -18.84 -13.49
CA GLY A 465 -19.61 -17.77 -12.66
C GLY A 465 -18.14 -17.94 -12.28
N VAL A 466 -17.58 -19.15 -12.32
CA VAL A 466 -16.14 -19.40 -12.10
C VAL A 466 -15.37 -19.30 -13.42
N GLU A 467 -15.95 -19.72 -14.55
CA GLU A 467 -15.38 -19.53 -15.89
C GLU A 467 -15.24 -18.06 -16.26
N ASP A 468 -16.23 -17.23 -15.93
CA ASP A 468 -16.17 -15.77 -16.10
C ASP A 468 -15.04 -15.13 -15.27
N LYS A 469 -14.82 -15.64 -14.05
CA LYS A 469 -13.69 -15.22 -13.21
C LYS A 469 -12.35 -15.65 -13.81
N LYS A 470 -12.29 -16.83 -14.43
CA LYS A 470 -11.09 -17.32 -15.13
C LYS A 470 -10.77 -16.45 -16.34
N THR A 471 -11.75 -16.12 -17.18
CA THR A 471 -11.54 -15.24 -18.35
C THR A 471 -11.18 -13.81 -17.94
N GLN A 472 -11.76 -13.26 -16.88
CA GLN A 472 -11.34 -11.98 -16.32
C GLN A 472 -9.89 -12.00 -15.82
N GLN A 473 -9.47 -13.06 -15.12
CA GLN A 473 -8.08 -13.19 -14.67
C GLN A 473 -7.09 -13.33 -15.82
N VAL A 474 -7.45 -14.07 -16.88
CA VAL A 474 -6.60 -14.22 -18.07
C VAL A 474 -6.48 -12.92 -18.87
N GLY A 475 -7.52 -12.08 -18.91
CA GLY A 475 -7.47 -10.78 -19.59
C GLY A 475 -6.71 -9.68 -18.82
N LEU A 476 -6.42 -9.89 -17.54
CA LEU A 476 -5.62 -8.98 -16.70
C LEU A 476 -4.11 -9.24 -16.81
N ILE A 477 -3.72 -10.40 -17.35
CA ILE A 477 -2.34 -10.82 -17.62
C ILE A 477 -2.00 -10.45 -19.06
#